data_AF-A0A7W7M8F8-F1
#
_entry.id   AF-A0A7W7M8F8-F1
#
_cell.length_a   1.000
_cell.length_b   1.000
_cell.length_c   1.000
_cell.angle_alpha   90.00
_cell.angle_beta   90.00
_cell.angle_gamma   90.00
#
_symmetry.space_group_name_H-M   'P 1'
#
loop_
_entity.id
_entity.type
_entity.pdbx_description
1 polymer ?
#
loop_
_entity_poly.entity_id
_entity_poly.type
_entity_poly.pdbx_seq_one_letter_code
_entity_poly.pdbx_strand_id
1 'polypeptide(L)'
;MTFHVVPGALRQYAAELTDGSGVAEETRGYADRWGSFTPHESGILGELTRRHTRFLTDLDETLTKLALILDTSARNMDNVAAAYEHTDARSAAEIDAGYPPAQRPITSAGS
;
A
#
# COMPACT_ATOMS: atom_id res chain seq x y z
N MET A 1 11.63 13.35 23.10
CA MET A 1 10.90 12.36 22.27
C MET A 1 11.94 11.57 21.49
N THR A 2 11.96 10.25 21.62
CA THR A 2 12.80 9.37 20.80
C THR A 2 11.95 8.85 19.64
N PHE A 3 12.44 9.01 18.43
CA PHE A 3 11.80 8.47 17.23
C PHE A 3 11.96 6.95 17.22
N HIS A 4 10.86 6.21 17.06
CA HIS A 4 10.85 4.75 17.02
C HIS A 4 9.97 4.27 15.87
N VAL A 5 10.50 3.34 15.07
CA VAL A 5 9.81 2.76 13.93
C VAL A 5 9.59 1.27 14.20
N VAL A 6 8.36 0.82 13.96
CA VAL A 6 7.99 -0.60 14.06
C VAL A 6 7.69 -1.09 12.64
N PRO A 7 8.61 -1.82 11.97
CA PRO A 7 8.42 -2.27 10.59
C PRO A 7 7.13 -3.06 10.36
N GLY A 8 6.74 -3.90 11.32
CA GLY A 8 5.48 -4.65 11.25
C GLY A 8 4.24 -3.76 11.18
N ALA A 9 4.23 -2.61 11.88
CA ALA A 9 3.12 -1.66 11.82
C ALA A 9 3.08 -0.93 10.47
N LEU A 10 4.24 -0.63 9.88
CA LEU A 10 4.31 -0.05 8.53
C LEU A 10 3.76 -1.02 7.48
N ARG A 11 4.09 -2.31 7.57
CA ARG A 11 3.57 -3.35 6.66
C ARG A 11 2.06 -3.53 6.80
N GLN A 12 1.55 -3.50 8.03
CA GLN A 12 0.10 -3.55 8.26
C GLN A 12 -0.61 -2.36 7.61
N TYR A 13 -0.09 -1.15 7.82
CA TYR A 13 -0.67 0.03 7.20
C TYR A 13 -0.53 0.03 5.67
N ALA A 14 0.58 -0.51 5.14
CA ALA A 14 0.75 -0.70 3.70
C ALA A 14 -0.35 -1.61 3.12
N ALA A 15 -0.71 -2.70 3.82
CA ALA A 15 -1.79 -3.58 3.40
C ALA A 15 -3.15 -2.87 3.38
N GLU A 16 -3.45 -2.04 4.39
CA GLU A 16 -4.69 -1.23 4.41
C GLU A 16 -4.75 -0.24 3.24
N LEU A 17 -3.61 0.35 2.85
CA LEU A 17 -3.53 1.23 1.67
C LEU A 17 -3.72 0.44 0.37
N THR A 18 -3.17 -0.76 0.26
CA THR A 18 -3.39 -1.65 -0.89
C THR A 18 -4.86 -2.03 -1.03
N ASP A 19 -5.52 -2.39 0.08
CA ASP A 19 -6.96 -2.68 0.09
C ASP A 19 -7.77 -1.45 -0.37
N GLY A 20 -7.42 -0.26 0.14
CA GLY A 20 -8.04 0.99 -0.29
C GLY A 20 -7.87 1.28 -1.79
N SER A 21 -6.70 0.97 -2.35
CA SER A 21 -6.46 1.07 -3.80
C SER A 21 -7.38 0.14 -4.58
N GLY A 22 -7.51 -1.12 -4.14
CA GLY A 22 -8.42 -2.09 -4.73
C GLY A 22 -9.89 -1.63 -4.72
N VAL A 23 -10.34 -1.02 -3.63
CA VAL A 23 -11.69 -0.43 -3.53
C VAL A 23 -11.88 0.72 -4.53
N ALA A 24 -10.87 1.58 -4.71
CA ALA A 24 -10.93 2.67 -5.69
C ALA A 24 -11.03 2.13 -7.12
N GLU A 25 -10.26 1.09 -7.45
CA GLU A 25 -10.32 0.43 -8.75
C GLU A 25 -11.66 -0.28 -8.99
N GLU A 26 -12.20 -0.98 -7.99
CA GLU A 26 -13.50 -1.63 -8.07
C GLU A 26 -14.63 -0.62 -8.28
N THR A 27 -14.58 0.50 -7.54
CA THR A 27 -15.55 1.60 -7.69
C THR A 27 -15.51 2.19 -9.10
N ARG A 28 -14.31 2.35 -9.67
CA ARG A 28 -14.13 2.82 -11.05
C ARG A 28 -14.74 1.84 -12.03
N GLY A 29 -14.42 0.55 -11.88
CA GLY A 29 -14.99 -0.51 -12.73
C GLY A 29 -16.52 -0.60 -12.65
N TYR A 30 -17.11 -0.34 -11.47
CA TYR A 30 -18.55 -0.24 -11.31
C TYR A 30 -19.13 0.97 -12.07
N ALA A 31 -18.52 2.14 -11.91
CA ALA A 31 -18.95 3.37 -12.59
C ALA A 31 -18.85 3.25 -14.12
N ASP A 32 -17.78 2.63 -14.63
CA ASP A 32 -17.61 2.39 -16.07
C ASP A 32 -18.69 1.44 -16.61
N ARG A 33 -19.02 0.39 -15.85
CA ARG A 33 -19.94 -0.65 -16.28
C ARG A 33 -21.42 -0.22 -16.21
N TRP A 34 -21.78 0.52 -15.16
CA TRP A 34 -23.18 0.80 -14.82
C TRP A 34 -23.52 2.28 -14.78
N GLY A 35 -22.53 3.16 -14.87
CA GLY A 35 -22.73 4.60 -14.74
C GLY A 35 -23.27 5.27 -16.00
N SER A 36 -23.10 4.69 -17.20
CA SER A 36 -23.49 5.37 -18.43
C SER A 36 -25.01 5.47 -18.62
N PHE A 37 -25.48 6.59 -19.17
CA PHE A 37 -26.87 6.78 -19.59
C PHE A 37 -26.98 6.74 -21.12
N THR A 38 -28.16 6.35 -21.62
CA THR A 38 -28.47 6.41 -23.05
C THR A 38 -28.43 7.87 -23.54
N PRO A 39 -27.62 8.20 -24.56
CA PRO A 39 -27.58 9.55 -25.10
C PRO A 39 -28.97 10.03 -25.53
N HIS A 40 -29.42 11.17 -25.01
CA HIS A 40 -30.56 11.91 -25.56
C HIS A 40 -30.03 13.21 -26.16
N GLU A 41 -30.35 13.47 -27.43
CA GLU A 41 -29.67 14.55 -28.18
C GLU A 41 -30.23 15.95 -27.91
N SER A 42 -31.43 16.07 -27.32
CA SER A 42 -32.16 17.35 -27.25
C SER A 42 -32.94 17.56 -25.95
N GLY A 43 -33.20 18.83 -25.62
CA GLY A 43 -33.92 19.26 -24.43
C GLY A 43 -33.12 19.13 -23.11
N ILE A 44 -33.82 19.26 -21.98
CA ILE A 44 -33.24 19.20 -20.63
C ILE A 44 -32.51 17.86 -20.39
N LEU A 45 -33.00 16.77 -20.98
CA LEU A 45 -32.40 15.43 -20.87
C LEU A 45 -31.03 15.35 -21.58
N GLY A 46 -30.85 16.06 -22.70
CA GLY A 46 -29.55 16.12 -23.36
C GLY A 46 -28.51 16.92 -22.58
N GLU A 47 -28.91 18.01 -21.92
CA GLU A 47 -28.00 18.75 -21.03
C GLU A 47 -27.63 17.93 -19.79
N LEU A 48 -28.60 17.23 -19.20
CA LEU A 48 -28.35 16.31 -18.09
C LEU A 48 -27.36 15.21 -18.49
N THR A 49 -27.55 14.60 -19.66
CA THR A 49 -26.66 13.54 -20.16
C THR A 49 -25.23 14.06 -20.35
N ARG A 50 -25.05 15.25 -20.94
CA ARG A 50 -23.72 15.87 -21.10
C ARG A 50 -23.03 16.19 -19.76
N ARG A 51 -23.79 16.64 -18.76
CA ARG A 51 -23.24 16.90 -17.42
C ARG A 51 -22.88 15.60 -16.71
N HIS A 52 -23.71 14.58 -16.86
CA HIS A 52 -23.44 13.25 -16.33
C HIS A 52 -22.19 12.62 -16.92
N THR A 53 -21.98 12.71 -18.24
CA THR A 53 -20.74 12.24 -18.87
C THR A 53 -19.51 12.95 -18.32
N ARG A 54 -19.57 14.28 -18.16
CA ARG A 54 -18.47 15.04 -17.54
C ARG A 54 -18.19 14.58 -16.11
N PHE A 55 -19.24 14.39 -15.32
CA PHE A 55 -19.11 13.86 -13.96
C PHE A 55 -18.46 12.48 -13.93
N LEU A 56 -18.84 11.56 -14.82
CA LEU A 56 -18.22 10.23 -14.89
C LEU A 56 -16.74 10.33 -15.27
N THR A 57 -16.36 11.24 -16.16
CA THR A 57 -14.95 11.50 -16.49
C THR A 57 -14.18 12.03 -15.27
N ASP A 58 -14.73 13.01 -14.56
CA ASP A 58 -14.09 13.57 -13.36
C ASP A 58 -13.96 12.51 -12.24
N LEU A 59 -14.98 11.65 -12.12
CA LEU A 59 -14.99 10.52 -11.18
C LEU A 59 -13.90 9.50 -11.53
N ASP A 60 -13.81 9.10 -12.80
CA ASP A 60 -12.78 8.18 -13.30
C ASP A 60 -11.36 8.69 -13.03
N GLU A 61 -11.11 9.96 -13.35
CA GLU A 61 -9.83 10.60 -13.09
C GLU A 61 -9.50 10.63 -11.59
N THR A 62 -10.48 10.94 -10.76
CA THR A 62 -10.30 11.02 -9.31
C THR A 62 -9.99 9.66 -8.71
N LEU A 63 -10.74 8.62 -9.09
CA LEU A 63 -10.53 7.26 -8.61
C LEU A 63 -9.19 6.70 -9.10
N THR A 64 -8.79 6.99 -10.34
CA THR A 64 -7.48 6.61 -10.86
C THR A 64 -6.33 7.27 -10.10
N LYS A 65 -6.45 8.57 -9.81
CA LYS A 65 -5.45 9.30 -8.99
C LYS A 65 -5.40 8.74 -7.56
N LEU A 66 -6.55 8.43 -6.97
CA LEU A 66 -6.64 7.87 -5.62
C LEU A 66 -5.96 6.51 -5.54
N ALA A 67 -6.31 5.58 -6.43
CA ALA A 67 -5.69 4.26 -6.50
C ALA A 67 -4.16 4.36 -6.63
N LEU A 68 -3.68 5.23 -7.53
CA LEU A 68 -2.24 5.46 -7.72
C LEU A 68 -1.54 5.96 -6.44
N ILE A 69 -2.14 6.93 -5.74
CA ILE A 69 -1.57 7.49 -4.51
C ILE A 69 -1.50 6.40 -3.43
N LEU A 70 -2.59 5.64 -3.25
CA LEU A 70 -2.67 4.59 -2.24
C LEU A 70 -1.65 3.48 -2.51
N ASP A 71 -1.58 2.96 -3.73
CA ASP A 71 -0.60 1.94 -4.14
C ASP A 71 0.85 2.44 -4.01
N THR A 72 1.12 3.68 -4.41
CA THR A 72 2.46 4.27 -4.25
C THR A 72 2.83 4.44 -2.77
N SER A 73 1.89 4.89 -1.95
CA SER A 73 2.10 5.02 -0.50
C SER A 73 2.33 3.66 0.16
N ALA A 74 1.58 2.63 -0.21
CA ALA A 74 1.78 1.26 0.28
C ALA A 74 3.21 0.77 -0.02
N ARG A 75 3.65 0.88 -1.27
CA ARG A 75 5.01 0.48 -1.68
C ARG A 75 6.09 1.24 -0.92
N ASN A 76 5.88 2.54 -0.68
CA ASN A 76 6.83 3.33 0.09
C ASN A 76 6.91 2.87 1.55
N MET A 77 5.78 2.52 2.17
CA MET A 77 5.77 1.97 3.54
C MET A 77 6.50 0.62 3.61
N ASP A 78 6.29 -0.26 2.62
CA ASP A 78 7.03 -1.53 2.53
C ASP A 78 8.54 -1.33 2.34
N ASN A 79 8.93 -0.39 1.48
CA ASN A 79 10.34 -0.07 1.26
C ASN A 79 11.00 0.46 2.53
N VAL A 80 10.31 1.33 3.27
CA VAL A 80 10.81 1.86 4.55
C VAL A 80 10.91 0.74 5.59
N ALA A 81 9.89 -0.10 5.71
CA ALA A 81 9.92 -1.25 6.62
C ALA A 81 11.12 -2.17 6.33
N ALA A 82 11.34 -2.51 5.06
CA ALA A 82 12.47 -3.35 4.64
C ALA A 82 13.83 -2.70 4.95
N ALA A 83 13.96 -1.39 4.77
CA ALA A 83 15.19 -0.66 5.10
C ALA A 83 15.52 -0.70 6.59
N TYR A 84 14.51 -0.56 7.46
CA TYR A 84 14.68 -0.67 8.91
C TYR A 84 15.02 -2.09 9.33
N GLU A 85 14.29 -3.11 8.83
CA GLU A 85 14.60 -4.52 9.11
C GLU A 85 16.02 -4.90 8.70
N HIS A 86 16.46 -4.44 7.52
CA HIS A 86 17.82 -4.67 7.05
C HIS A 86 18.87 -4.01 7.96
N THR A 87 18.60 -2.79 8.41
CA THR A 87 19.50 -2.08 9.32
C THR A 87 19.56 -2.76 10.68
N ASP A 88 18.42 -3.16 11.25
CA ASP A 88 18.35 -3.88 12.52
C ASP A 88 19.09 -5.21 12.46
N ALA A 89 18.90 -5.99 11.38
CA ALA A 89 19.61 -7.25 11.18
C ALA A 89 21.13 -7.06 11.07
N ARG A 90 21.57 -6.01 10.35
CA ARG A 90 22.99 -5.67 10.24
C ARG A 90 23.58 -5.26 11.58
N SER A 91 22.89 -4.40 12.34
CA SER A 91 23.33 -3.99 13.67
C SER A 91 23.38 -5.16 14.65
N ALA A 92 22.42 -6.07 14.60
CA ALA A 92 22.45 -7.31 15.39
C ALA A 92 23.66 -8.18 15.05
N ALA A 93 23.96 -8.36 13.75
CA ALA A 93 25.13 -9.12 13.32
C ALA A 93 26.47 -8.47 13.74
N GLU A 94 26.57 -7.14 13.68
CA GLU A 94 27.73 -6.39 14.16
C GLU A 94 27.93 -6.55 15.68
N ILE A 95 26.84 -6.56 16.45
CA ILE A 95 26.86 -6.82 17.90
C ILE A 95 27.29 -8.27 18.18
N ASP A 96 26.71 -9.24 17.47
CA ASP A 96 27.05 -10.67 17.62
C ASP A 96 28.53 -10.94 17.32
N ALA A 97 29.08 -10.28 16.30
CA ALA A 97 30.51 -10.37 15.96
C ALA A 97 31.43 -9.76 17.02
N GLY A 98 30.92 -8.83 17.83
CA GLY A 98 31.64 -8.21 18.94
C GLY A 98 31.74 -9.09 20.18
N TYR A 99 30.91 -10.14 20.31
CA TYR A 99 31.00 -11.06 21.44
C TYR A 99 32.15 -12.05 21.27
N PRO A 100 32.88 -12.38 22.36
CA PRO A 100 33.89 -13.43 22.30
C PRO A 100 33.25 -14.76 21.90
N PRO A 101 33.94 -15.62 21.12
CA PRO A 101 33.39 -16.88 20.68
C PRO A 101 32.98 -17.73 21.89
N ALA A 102 31.69 -18.07 21.97
CA ALA A 102 31.17 -18.91 23.04
C ALA A 102 31.83 -20.30 22.94
N GLN A 103 32.59 -20.68 23.96
CA GLN A 103 33.03 -22.07 24.12
C GLN A 103 31.78 -22.92 24.35
N ARG A 104 31.36 -23.68 23.34
CA ARG A 104 30.33 -24.69 23.52
C ARG A 104 30.86 -25.72 24.52
N PRO A 105 30.11 -26.07 25.59
CA PRO A 105 30.54 -27.11 26.51
C PRO A 105 30.76 -28.40 25.72
N ILE A 106 31.97 -28.94 25.77
CA ILE A 106 32.24 -30.28 25.26
C ILE A 106 31.53 -31.22 26.23
N THR A 107 30.32 -31.67 25.90
CA THR A 107 29.71 -32.79 26.61
C THR A 107 30.48 -34.04 26.22
N SER A 108 31.55 -34.35 26.96
CA SER A 108 32.13 -35.69 26.94
C SER A 108 31.10 -36.61 27.61
N ALA A 109 30.16 -37.14 26.83
CA ALA A 109 29.43 -38.32 27.24
C ALA A 109 30.47 -39.43 27.36
N GLY A 110 30.74 -39.80 28.60
CA GLY A 110 31.81 -40.71 29.00
C GLY A 110 31.69 -42.08 28.34
N SER A 111 32.88 -42.67 28.19
CA SER A 111 33.17 -44.06 27.83
C SER A 111 32.41 -45.10 28.66
#